data_AF-A0A930B360-F1
#
_entry.id   AF-A0A930B360-F1
#
_cell.length_a   1.000
_cell.length_b   1.000
_cell.length_c   1.000
_cell.angle_alpha   90.00
_cell.angle_beta   90.00
_cell.angle_gamma   90.00
#
_symmetry.space_group_name_H-M   'P 1'
#
loop_
_entity.id
_entity.type
_entity.pdbx_description
1 polymer ?
#
loop_
_entity_poly.entity_id
_entity_poly.type
_entity_poly.pdbx_seq_one_letter_code
_entity_poly.pdbx_strand_id
1 'polypeptide(L)'
;YIGSITIDEALLEAANLIVGEKVSIVNVNNGERFDTYIIRGERNSGTITLNGPAARKVQKGDIVIIISYALMDFEEAKTFQPTVIFPDERTNLLVNC
;
A
#
# COMPACT_ATOMS: atom_id res chain seq x y z
N TYR A 1 -2.48 16.52 12.61
CA TYR A 1 -1.70 15.96 11.48
C TYR A 1 -2.18 14.53 11.23
N ILE A 2 -2.22 14.10 9.98
CA ILE A 2 -2.77 12.83 9.50
C ILE A 2 -1.63 11.84 9.21
N GLY A 3 -1.48 10.78 10.00
CA GLY A 3 -0.56 9.68 9.68
C GLY A 3 -1.18 8.80 8.60
N SER A 4 -0.78 9.01 7.35
CA SER A 4 -1.33 8.38 6.13
C SER A 4 -0.22 7.83 5.22
N ILE A 5 -0.62 7.05 4.23
CA ILE A 5 0.20 6.70 3.07
C ILE A 5 -0.39 7.34 1.80
N THR A 6 0.41 8.11 1.08
CA THR A 6 0.09 8.57 -0.27
C THR A 6 0.54 7.50 -1.27
N ILE A 7 -0.38 7.01 -2.10
CA ILE A 7 -0.13 5.96 -3.09
C ILE A 7 -0.57 6.45 -4.47
N ASP A 8 0.28 6.25 -5.49
CA ASP A 8 -0.06 6.45 -6.89
C ASP A 8 -1.43 5.85 -7.26
N GLU A 9 -2.27 6.64 -7.93
CA GLU A 9 -3.61 6.23 -8.34
C GLU A 9 -3.64 4.97 -9.22
N ALA A 10 -2.66 4.78 -10.11
CA ALA A 10 -2.58 3.58 -10.94
C ALA A 10 -2.30 2.31 -10.12
N LEU A 11 -1.49 2.44 -9.05
CA LEU A 11 -1.24 1.34 -8.12
C LEU A 11 -2.46 1.01 -7.27
N LEU A 12 -3.22 2.03 -6.85
CA LEU A 12 -4.47 1.82 -6.11
C LEU A 12 -5.47 1.01 -6.93
N GLU A 13 -5.67 1.38 -8.18
CA GLU A 13 -6.57 0.66 -9.08
C GLU A 13 -6.09 -0.77 -9.36
N ALA A 14 -4.80 -0.94 -9.64
CA ALA A 14 -4.24 -2.26 -9.92
C ALA A 14 -4.26 -3.20 -8.69
N ALA A 15 -4.09 -2.65 -7.48
CA ALA A 15 -4.15 -3.39 -6.22
C ALA A 15 -5.58 -3.53 -5.66
N ASN A 16 -6.59 -2.94 -6.33
CA ASN A 16 -7.98 -2.90 -5.86
C ASN A 16 -8.13 -2.26 -4.46
N LEU A 17 -7.44 -1.13 -4.24
CA LEU A 17 -7.45 -0.36 -3.00
C LEU A 17 -8.23 0.95 -3.16
N ILE A 18 -8.83 1.43 -2.07
CA ILE A 18 -9.66 2.66 -2.09
C ILE A 18 -9.11 3.76 -1.17
N VAL A 19 -9.36 5.01 -1.54
CA VAL A 19 -8.95 6.18 -0.74
C VAL A 19 -9.67 6.15 0.62
N GLY A 20 -8.93 6.38 1.70
CA GLY A 20 -9.43 6.32 3.08
C GLY A 20 -9.47 4.91 3.68
N GLU A 21 -9.14 3.87 2.91
CA GLU A 21 -9.04 2.51 3.40
C GLU A 21 -7.91 2.36 4.42
N LYS A 22 -8.15 1.55 5.46
CA LYS A 22 -7.12 1.17 6.43
C LYS A 22 -6.20 0.13 5.80
N VAL A 23 -4.89 0.40 5.84
CA VAL A 23 -3.86 -0.54 5.39
C VAL A 23 -2.83 -0.78 6.48
N SER A 24 -2.32 -2.01 6.53
CA SER A 24 -1.13 -2.34 7.30
C SER A 24 0.11 -2.19 6.42
N ILE A 25 1.12 -1.53 6.97
CA ILE A 25 2.44 -1.37 6.37
C ILE A 25 3.40 -2.30 7.09
N VAL A 26 4.15 -3.08 6.31
CA VAL A 26 5.25 -3.92 6.80
C VAL A 26 6.52 -3.46 6.11
N ASN A 27 7.47 -2.96 6.89
CA ASN A 27 8.77 -2.53 6.37
C ASN A 27 9.75 -3.70 6.41
N VAL A 28 10.22 -4.14 5.24
CA VAL A 28 11.14 -5.27 5.09
C VAL A 28 12.52 -4.94 5.66
N ASN A 29 12.94 -3.69 5.57
CA ASN A 29 14.29 -3.26 5.91
C ASN A 29 14.50 -3.17 7.43
N ASN A 30 13.48 -2.78 8.20
CA ASN A 30 13.62 -2.55 9.65
C ASN A 30 12.65 -3.36 10.53
N GLY A 31 11.73 -4.12 9.93
CA GLY A 31 10.78 -4.97 10.65
C GLY A 31 9.60 -4.23 11.30
N GLU A 32 9.47 -2.91 11.13
CA GLU A 32 8.33 -2.15 11.62
C GLU A 32 7.02 -2.64 10.99
N ARG A 33 5.98 -2.72 11.82
CA ARG A 33 4.62 -3.07 11.41
C ARG A 33 3.64 -2.09 12.05
N PHE A 34 2.79 -1.47 11.25
CA PHE A 34 1.85 -0.47 11.73
C PHE A 34 0.71 -0.25 10.75
N ASP A 35 -0.37 0.31 11.26
CA ASP A 35 -1.55 0.63 10.46
C ASP A 35 -1.63 2.11 10.14
N THR A 36 -2.18 2.42 8.97
CA THR A 36 -2.45 3.78 8.50
C THR A 36 -3.62 3.75 7.51
N TYR A 37 -3.84 4.83 6.76
CA TYR A 37 -4.85 4.90 5.73
C TYR A 37 -4.38 5.60 4.47
N ILE A 38 -5.07 5.31 3.36
CA ILE A 38 -4.68 5.73 2.01
C ILE A 38 -5.12 7.16 1.70
N ILE A 39 -4.19 7.93 1.12
CA ILE A 39 -4.43 9.17 0.38
C ILE A 39 -4.04 8.94 -1.09
N ARG A 40 -4.83 9.48 -2.02
CA ARG A 40 -4.54 9.41 -3.45
C ARG A 40 -3.33 10.28 -3.81
N GLY A 41 -2.34 9.69 -4.47
CA GLY A 41 -1.23 10.37 -5.12
C GLY A 41 -1.49 10.66 -6.59
N GLU A 42 -0.54 11.34 -7.24
CA GLU A 42 -0.60 11.58 -8.67
C GLU A 42 -0.47 10.26 -9.45
N ARG A 43 -1.27 10.12 -10.50
CA ARG A 43 -1.31 8.92 -11.35
C ARG A 43 0.00 8.72 -12.12
N ASN A 44 0.49 7.48 -12.16
CA ASN A 44 1.74 7.09 -12.84
C ASN A 44 2.98 7.85 -12.36
N SER A 45 2.96 8.34 -11.12
CA SER A 45 4.09 9.02 -10.47
C SER A 45 5.05 8.05 -9.77
N GLY A 46 4.61 6.82 -9.46
CA GLY A 46 5.34 5.89 -8.61
C GLY A 46 5.37 6.30 -7.14
N THR A 47 4.49 7.22 -6.74
CA THR A 47 4.50 7.77 -5.37
C THR A 47 4.09 6.69 -4.36
N ILE A 48 5.00 6.39 -3.44
CA ILE A 48 4.74 5.70 -2.17
C ILE A 48 5.35 6.57 -1.06
N THR A 49 4.52 7.35 -0.37
CA THR A 49 5.00 8.30 0.65
C THR A 49 4.24 8.13 1.95
N LEU A 50 4.97 7.83 3.03
CA LEU A 50 4.39 7.88 4.37
C LEU A 50 4.47 9.28 4.96
N ASN A 51 3.36 9.71 5.55
CA ASN A 51 3.19 11.05 6.10
C ASN A 51 3.18 11.01 7.63
N GLY A 52 3.80 12.00 8.27
CA GLY A 52 3.66 12.26 9.70
C GLY A 52 4.25 11.21 10.63
N PRO A 53 3.49 10.75 11.65
CA PRO A 53 3.96 9.70 12.54
C PRO A 53 4.40 8.42 11.80
N ALA A 54 3.73 8.09 10.69
CA ALA A 54 4.09 6.93 9.86
C ALA A 54 5.47 7.12 9.19
N ALA A 55 5.84 8.35 8.82
CA ALA A 55 7.14 8.66 8.24
C ALA A 55 8.31 8.36 9.20
N ARG A 56 8.07 8.34 10.52
CA ARG A 56 9.10 8.02 11.52
C ARG A 56 9.48 6.54 11.54
N LYS A 57 8.72 5.67 10.89
CA LYS A 57 8.89 4.21 10.88
C LYS A 57 9.52 3.68 9.58
N VAL A 58 9.86 4.58 8.65
CA VAL A 58 10.46 4.25 7.35
C VAL A 58 11.55 5.24 6.99
N GLN A 59 12.41 4.88 6.06
CA GLN A 59 13.36 5.75 5.39
C GLN A 59 13.14 5.72 3.88
N LYS A 60 13.60 6.76 3.17
CA LYS A 60 13.58 6.77 1.70
C LYS A 60 14.41 5.59 1.18
N GLY A 61 13.81 4.77 0.34
CA GLY A 61 14.45 3.58 -0.24
C GLY A 61 14.18 2.28 0.52
N ASP A 62 13.45 2.33 1.65
CA ASP A 62 12.96 1.10 2.28
C ASP A 62 11.93 0.42 1.38
N ILE A 63 11.97 -0.91 1.36
CA ILE A 63 10.98 -1.77 0.72
C ILE A 63 9.86 -2.02 1.72
N VAL A 64 8.64 -1.68 1.32
CA VAL A 64 7.44 -1.87 2.14
C VAL A 64 6.42 -2.76 1.43
N ILE A 65 5.69 -3.53 2.21
CA ILE A 65 4.51 -4.29 1.77
C ILE A 65 3.29 -3.56 2.34
N ILE A 66 2.31 -3.30 1.47
CA ILE A 66 1.06 -2.61 1.81
C ILE A 66 -0.06 -3.65 1.71
N ILE A 67 -0.81 -3.83 2.80
CA ILE A 67 -1.83 -4.89 2.91
C ILE A 67 -3.16 -4.25 3.32
N SER A 68 -4.21 -4.52 2.56
CA SER A 68 -5.58 -4.32 3.02
C SER A 68 -6.24 -5.66 3.39
N TYR A 69 -7.22 -5.59 4.28
CA TYR A 69 -8.01 -6.74 4.74
C TYR A 69 -9.48 -6.46 4.53
N ALA A 70 -10.21 -7.48 4.09
CA ALA A 70 -11.66 -7.47 4.02
C ALA A 70 -12.24 -8.47 5.02
N LEU A 71 -13.42 -8.16 5.55
CA LEU A 71 -14.26 -9.13 6.23
C LEU A 71 -15.22 -9.73 5.21
N MET A 72 -15.38 -11.04 5.26
CA MET A 72 -16.26 -11.78 4.37
C MET A 72 -16.80 -13.00 5.11
N ASP A 73 -17.82 -13.63 4.55
CA ASP A 73 -18.38 -14.85 5.11
C ASP A 73 -17.36 -15.99 5.04
N PHE A 74 -17.42 -16.91 6.01
CA PHE A 74 -16.40 -17.94 6.18
C PHE A 74 -16.23 -18.83 4.93
N GLU A 75 -17.31 -19.17 4.23
CA GLU A 75 -17.22 -19.98 3.02
C GLU A 75 -16.68 -19.18 1.83
N GLU A 76 -17.02 -17.88 1.71
CA GLU A 76 -16.45 -17.00 0.70
C GLU A 76 -14.93 -16.85 0.91
N ALA A 77 -14.50 -16.69 2.17
CA ALA A 77 -13.09 -16.55 2.55
C ALA A 77 -12.19 -17.68 2.08
N LYS A 78 -12.69 -18.92 2.06
CA LYS A 78 -11.91 -20.08 1.60
C LYS A 78 -11.57 -20.04 0.12
N THR A 79 -12.37 -19.33 -0.66
CA THR A 79 -12.24 -19.29 -2.13
C THR A 79 -11.79 -17.93 -2.65
N PHE A 80 -11.75 -16.92 -1.78
CA PHE A 80 -11.29 -15.58 -2.12
C PHE A 80 -9.83 -15.58 -2.59
N GLN A 81 -9.59 -14.94 -3.73
CA GLN A 81 -8.25 -14.71 -4.26
C GLN A 81 -7.91 -13.23 -4.09
N PRO A 82 -6.90 -12.88 -3.29
CA PRO A 82 -6.52 -11.49 -3.12
C PRO A 82 -5.93 -10.93 -4.41
N THR A 83 -6.14 -9.63 -4.64
CA THR A 83 -5.40 -8.89 -5.66
C THR A 83 -3.98 -8.65 -5.17
N VAL A 84 -2.99 -9.08 -5.96
CA VAL A 84 -1.57 -8.92 -5.64
C VAL A 84 -0.86 -8.33 -6.85
N ILE A 85 -0.13 -7.24 -6.65
CA ILE A 85 0.68 -6.59 -7.69
C ILE A 85 2.13 -6.48 -7.23
N PHE A 86 3.05 -6.51 -8.20
CA PHE A 86 4.48 -6.33 -7.99
C PHE A 86 4.97 -5.22 -8.92
N PRO A 87 4.92 -3.95 -8.48
CA PRO A 87 5.48 -2.84 -9.24
C PRO A 87 7.00 -2.97 -9.38
N ASP A 88 7.58 -2.28 -10.35
CA ASP A 88 9.03 -2.18 -10.50
C ASP A 88 9.64 -1.52 -9.25
N GLU A 89 10.61 -2.17 -8.63
CA GLU A 89 11.17 -1.73 -7.34
C GLU A 89 11.91 -0.38 -7.42
N ARG A 90 12.33 0.05 -8.62
CA ARG A 90 13.08 1.30 -8.80
C ARG A 90 12.17 2.50 -9.01
N THR A 91 11.05 2.28 -9.67
CA THR A 91 10.13 3.33 -10.13
C THR A 91 8.79 3.29 -9.42
N ASN A 92 8.45 2.20 -8.75
CA ASN A 92 7.12 1.85 -8.25
C ASN A 92 6.04 1.91 -9.35
N LEU A 93 6.40 1.77 -10.62
CA LEU A 93 5.43 1.75 -11.72
C LEU A 93 5.07 0.30 -12.06
N LEU A 94 3.87 0.10 -12.60
CA LEU A 94 3.46 -1.21 -13.10
C LEU A 94 4.36 -1.60 -14.29
N VAL A 95 4.94 -2.80 -14.23
CA VAL A 95 5.78 -3.37 -15.29
C VAL A 95 4.89 -4.24 -16.19
N ASN A 96 4.75 -3.81 -17.45
CA ASN A 96 3.91 -4.41 -18.50
C ASN A 96 2.40 -4.37 -18.22
N CYS A 97 1.72 -3.40 -18.84
CA CYS A 97 0.29 -3.48 -19.15
C CYS A 97 0.06 -4.29 -20.43
#